data_AF-A0A1G0H9R4-F1
#
_entry.id   AF-A0A1G0H9R4-F1
#
_cell.length_a   1.000
_cell.length_b   1.000
_cell.length_c   1.000
_cell.angle_alpha   90.00
_cell.angle_beta   90.00
_cell.angle_gamma   90.00
#
_symmetry.space_group_name_H-M   'P 1'
#
loop_
_entity.id
_entity.type
_entity.pdbx_description
1 polymer ?
#
loop_
_entity_poly.entity_id
_entity_poly.type
_entity_poly.pdbx_seq_one_letter_code
_entity_poly.pdbx_strand_id
1 'polypeptide(L)'
;MIYAGKFGPFFFVMMIIITFFYCLTLVNVMKLIPPDKHKLPIWLVWFFLIPVIGLIFQWVIMPFEIPATLKRNFSDNKNAHDDANLLFKIGLAQVIFATSAILISIPPFNDTFALLELLTLILYWMKIVKFKRTYFQKAA
;
A
#
# COMPACT_ATOMS: atom_id res chain seq x y z
N MET A 1 -8.89 -5.68 -19.42
CA MET A 1 -9.90 -6.78 -19.33
C MET A 1 -9.27 -8.09 -19.84
N ILE A 2 -8.22 -8.59 -19.18
CA ILE A 2 -7.36 -9.68 -19.70
C ILE A 2 -7.38 -10.84 -18.69
N TYR A 3 -8.52 -11.50 -18.53
CA TYR A 3 -8.63 -12.75 -17.75
C TYR A 3 -9.87 -13.55 -18.16
N ALA A 4 -10.25 -13.52 -19.44
CA ALA A 4 -11.35 -14.31 -19.99
C ALA A 4 -10.94 -15.78 -20.29
N GLY A 5 -10.04 -16.33 -19.48
CA GLY A 5 -9.63 -17.75 -19.51
C GLY A 5 -9.89 -18.38 -18.14
N LYS A 6 -9.94 -19.72 -18.09
CA LYS A 6 -10.21 -20.50 -16.85
C LYS A 6 -9.32 -20.13 -15.65
N PHE A 7 -8.16 -19.50 -15.88
CA PHE A 7 -7.21 -19.03 -14.86
C PHE A 7 -7.48 -17.63 -14.32
N GLY A 8 -8.36 -16.86 -14.97
CA GLY A 8 -8.72 -15.51 -14.56
C GLY A 8 -9.31 -15.39 -13.15
N PRO A 9 -10.33 -16.20 -12.81
CA PRO A 9 -10.91 -16.20 -11.47
C PRO A 9 -9.89 -16.58 -10.39
N PHE A 10 -9.00 -17.53 -10.68
CA PHE A 10 -7.95 -17.95 -9.75
C PHE A 10 -6.98 -16.81 -9.42
N PHE A 11 -6.48 -16.12 -10.44
CA PHE A 11 -5.58 -14.98 -10.26
C PHE A 11 -6.26 -13.83 -9.50
N PHE A 12 -7.53 -13.56 -9.82
CA PHE A 12 -8.32 -12.55 -9.12
C PHE A 12 -8.50 -12.87 -7.63
N VAL A 13 -8.86 -14.11 -7.29
CA VAL A 13 -8.98 -14.55 -5.89
C VAL A 13 -7.63 -14.45 -5.17
N MET A 14 -6.54 -14.85 -5.82
CA MET A 14 -5.19 -14.73 -5.26
C MET A 14 -4.84 -13.27 -4.93
N MET A 15 -5.13 -12.33 -5.83
CA MET A 15 -4.91 -10.90 -5.61
C MET A 15 -5.73 -10.36 -4.43
N ILE A 16 -6.99 -10.77 -4.31
CA ILE A 16 -7.83 -10.39 -3.16
C ILE A 16 -7.21 -10.88 -1.85
N ILE A 17 -6.75 -12.12 -1.80
CA ILE A 17 -6.12 -12.70 -0.60
C ILE A 17 -4.86 -11.91 -0.23
N ILE A 18 -3.99 -11.61 -1.20
CA ILE A 18 -2.78 -10.81 -0.98
C ILE A 18 -3.13 -9.43 -0.43
N THR A 19 -4.07 -8.72 -1.07
CA THR A 19 -4.50 -7.38 -0.63
C THR A 19 -5.16 -7.43 0.75
N PHE A 20 -5.89 -8.49 1.08
CA PHE A 20 -6.49 -8.67 2.39
C PHE A 20 -5.43 -8.75 3.50
N PHE A 21 -4.41 -9.59 3.33
CA PHE A 21 -3.31 -9.69 4.31
C PHE A 21 -2.48 -8.41 4.40
N TYR A 22 -2.30 -7.72 3.27
CA TYR A 22 -1.68 -6.40 3.23
C TYR A 22 -2.46 -5.38 4.07
N CYS A 23 -3.78 -5.27 3.85
CA CYS A 23 -4.66 -4.38 4.61
C CYS A 23 -4.63 -4.72 6.12
N LEU A 24 -4.70 -5.99 6.46
CA LEU A 24 -4.62 -6.46 7.85
C LEU A 24 -3.29 -6.05 8.50
N THR A 25 -2.17 -6.17 7.78
CA THR A 25 -0.87 -5.73 8.27
C THR A 25 -0.84 -4.22 8.50
N LEU A 26 -1.32 -3.43 7.53
CA LEU A 26 -1.40 -1.97 7.66
C LEU A 26 -2.23 -1.56 8.87
N VAL A 27 -3.44 -2.10 9.02
CA VAL A 27 -4.33 -1.80 10.15
C VAL A 27 -3.63 -2.13 11.47
N ASN A 28 -2.96 -3.27 11.57
CA ASN A 28 -2.25 -3.68 12.78
C ASN A 28 -1.06 -2.78 13.12
N VAL A 29 -0.38 -2.20 12.13
CA VAL A 29 0.72 -1.26 12.35
C VAL A 29 0.19 0.10 12.75
N MET A 30 -0.80 0.61 12.02
CA MET A 30 -1.36 1.95 12.23
C MET A 30 -2.13 2.05 13.55
N LYS A 31 -2.73 0.96 14.03
CA LYS A 31 -3.36 0.91 15.36
C LYS A 31 -2.39 1.10 16.53
N LEU A 32 -1.09 0.94 16.31
CA LEU A 32 -0.07 1.24 17.33
C LEU A 32 0.16 2.74 17.52
N ILE A 33 -0.38 3.56 16.62
CA ILE A 33 -0.23 5.02 16.63
C ILE A 33 -1.51 5.64 17.18
N PRO A 34 -1.41 6.59 18.13
CA PRO A 34 -2.56 7.31 18.69
C PRO A 34 -3.47 7.93 17.62
N PRO A 35 -4.82 7.86 17.78
CA PRO A 35 -5.80 8.34 16.78
C PRO A 35 -5.65 9.81 16.36
N ASP A 36 -5.17 10.67 17.26
CA ASP A 36 -4.93 12.11 17.05
C ASP A 36 -3.85 12.40 16.00
N LYS A 37 -2.97 11.43 15.72
CA LYS A 37 -1.91 11.59 14.72
C LYS A 37 -2.36 11.23 13.31
N HIS A 38 -3.50 10.56 13.15
CA HIS A 38 -4.08 10.19 11.85
C HIS A 38 -4.92 11.35 11.32
N LYS A 39 -4.76 11.72 10.04
CA LYS A 39 -5.70 12.63 9.37
C LYS A 39 -6.91 11.88 8.83
N LEU A 40 -6.73 10.60 8.50
CA LEU A 40 -7.77 9.76 7.95
C LEU A 40 -8.02 8.53 8.81
N PRO A 41 -9.28 8.08 8.93
CA PRO A 41 -9.58 6.84 9.64
C PRO A 41 -8.87 5.63 9.01
N ILE A 42 -8.15 4.86 9.84
CA ILE A 42 -7.37 3.68 9.41
C ILE A 42 -8.25 2.63 8.71
N TRP A 43 -9.54 2.53 9.10
CA TRP A 43 -10.46 1.56 8.50
C TRP A 43 -10.70 1.79 7.01
N LEU A 44 -10.40 2.99 6.47
CA LEU A 44 -10.50 3.26 5.04
C LEU A 44 -9.58 2.39 4.18
N VAL A 45 -8.53 1.80 4.77
CA VAL A 45 -7.64 0.83 4.09
C VAL A 45 -8.41 -0.37 3.54
N TRP A 46 -9.54 -0.76 4.16
CA TRP A 46 -10.37 -1.86 3.67
C TRP A 46 -10.96 -1.60 2.28
N PHE A 47 -11.10 -0.33 1.87
CA PHE A 47 -11.58 -0.01 0.53
C PHE A 47 -10.59 -0.39 -0.57
N PHE A 48 -9.33 -0.69 -0.26
CA PHE A 48 -8.35 -1.20 -1.22
C PHE A 48 -8.78 -2.52 -1.87
N LEU A 49 -9.69 -3.28 -1.24
CA LEU A 49 -10.24 -4.52 -1.78
C LEU A 49 -11.23 -4.30 -2.93
N ILE A 50 -11.78 -3.08 -3.06
CA ILE A 50 -12.73 -2.73 -4.12
C ILE A 50 -11.91 -2.15 -5.28
N PRO A 51 -11.94 -2.69 -6.51
CA PRO A 51 -11.00 -2.29 -7.57
C PRO A 51 -11.01 -0.79 -7.90
N VAL A 52 -12.19 -0.21 -8.16
CA VAL A 52 -12.29 1.20 -8.60
C VAL A 52 -12.15 2.16 -7.42
N ILE A 53 -12.90 1.91 -6.34
CA ILE A 53 -12.89 2.76 -5.15
C ILE A 53 -11.53 2.65 -4.44
N GLY A 54 -10.96 1.45 -4.39
CA GLY A 54 -9.67 1.15 -3.79
C GLY A 54 -8.53 1.89 -4.44
N LEU A 55 -8.53 2.05 -5.76
CA LEU A 55 -7.50 2.87 -6.44
C LEU A 55 -7.49 4.31 -5.91
N ILE A 56 -8.67 4.92 -5.74
CA ILE A 56 -8.80 6.29 -5.20
C ILE A 56 -8.24 6.36 -3.78
N PHE A 57 -8.59 5.40 -2.93
CA PHE A 57 -8.09 5.37 -1.56
C PHE A 57 -6.59 5.06 -1.50
N GLN A 58 -6.05 4.21 -2.39
CA GLN A 58 -4.62 3.95 -2.46
C GLN A 58 -3.86 5.23 -2.79
N TRP A 59 -4.35 6.04 -3.73
CA TRP A 59 -3.81 7.35 -4.08
C TRP A 59 -3.65 8.29 -2.89
N VAL A 60 -4.61 8.28 -1.96
CA VAL A 60 -4.57 9.15 -0.79
C VAL A 60 -3.79 8.53 0.36
N ILE A 61 -4.01 7.24 0.64
CA ILE A 61 -3.54 6.62 1.88
C ILE A 61 -2.08 6.17 1.77
N MET A 62 -1.68 5.53 0.67
CA MET A 62 -0.35 4.92 0.56
C MET A 62 0.79 5.94 0.49
N PRO A 63 0.77 6.94 -0.42
CA PRO A 63 1.82 7.93 -0.47
C PRO A 63 1.65 8.98 0.64
N PHE A 64 0.45 9.44 0.96
CA PHE A 64 0.30 10.61 1.84
C PHE A 64 0.00 10.23 3.29
N GLU A 65 -1.11 9.53 3.55
CA GLU A 65 -1.58 9.33 4.93
C GLU A 65 -0.59 8.54 5.78
N ILE A 66 -0.21 7.34 5.31
CA ILE A 66 0.64 6.44 6.09
C ILE A 66 2.00 7.11 6.39
N PRO A 67 2.76 7.61 5.40
CA PRO A 67 4.02 8.29 5.67
C PRO A 67 3.88 9.54 6.55
N ALA A 68 2.82 10.33 6.37
CA ALA A 68 2.62 11.53 7.18
C ALA A 68 2.34 11.18 8.64
N THR A 69 1.51 10.16 8.89
CA THR A 69 1.21 9.69 10.25
C THR A 69 2.43 9.07 10.92
N LEU A 70 3.24 8.30 10.19
CA LEU A 70 4.52 7.79 10.69
C LEU A 70 5.47 8.92 11.10
N LYS A 71 5.64 9.94 10.25
CA LYS A 71 6.47 11.12 10.57
C LYS A 71 5.97 11.87 11.80
N ARG A 72 4.66 12.09 11.93
CA ARG A 72 4.09 12.72 13.13
C ARG A 72 4.32 11.89 14.39
N ASN A 73 4.28 10.56 14.27
CA ASN A 73 4.51 9.71 15.42
C ASN A 73 5.97 9.72 15.89
N PHE A 74 6.91 9.82 14.94
CA PHE A 74 8.35 9.76 15.18
C PHE A 74 9.04 11.09 14.85
N SER A 75 8.48 12.21 15.30
CA SER A 75 8.91 13.58 14.94
C SER A 75 10.40 13.84 15.21
N ASP A 76 10.95 13.21 16.24
CA ASP A 76 12.33 13.43 16.69
C ASP A 76 13.32 12.40 16.10
N ASN A 77 12.84 11.46 15.29
CA ASN A 77 13.66 10.38 14.73
C ASN A 77 13.88 10.56 13.22
N LYS A 78 15.04 11.13 12.87
CA LYS A 78 15.44 11.38 11.47
C LYS A 78 15.43 10.10 10.61
N ASN A 79 15.88 8.97 11.15
CA ASN A 79 15.89 7.71 10.40
C ASN A 79 14.46 7.22 10.09
N ALA A 80 13.54 7.39 11.05
CA ALA A 80 12.13 7.09 10.84
C ALA A 80 11.50 8.00 9.77
N HIS A 81 11.91 9.27 9.72
CA HIS A 81 11.49 10.20 8.66
C HIS A 81 11.99 9.78 7.27
N ASP A 82 13.25 9.34 7.17
CA ASP A 82 13.83 8.88 5.91
C ASP A 82 13.17 7.58 5.42
N ASP A 83 12.90 6.63 6.31
CA ASP A 83 12.14 5.42 5.98
C ASP A 83 10.68 5.75 5.58
N ALA A 84 10.05 6.73 6.23
CA ALA A 84 8.72 7.20 5.85
C ALA A 84 8.74 7.93 4.48
N ASN A 85 9.79 8.68 4.17
CA ASN A 85 9.99 9.27 2.84
C ASN A 85 10.14 8.21 1.76
N LEU A 86 10.81 7.09 2.07
CA LEU A 86 10.90 5.96 1.16
C LEU A 86 9.53 5.32 0.93
N LEU A 87 8.72 5.15 1.99
CA LEU A 87 7.33 4.68 1.87
C LEU A 87 6.50 5.61 0.99
N PHE A 88 6.65 6.94 1.11
CA PHE A 88 6.00 7.90 0.20
C PHE A 88 6.35 7.60 -1.27
N LYS A 89 7.64 7.43 -1.59
CA LYS A 89 8.10 7.17 -2.96
C LYS A 89 7.56 5.85 -3.51
N ILE A 90 7.59 4.78 -2.71
CA ILE A 90 7.07 3.47 -3.13
C ILE A 90 5.55 3.51 -3.26
N GLY A 91 4.86 4.18 -2.33
CA GLY A 91 3.40 4.35 -2.38
C GLY A 91 2.96 5.16 -3.60
N LEU A 92 3.74 6.16 -4.00
CA LEU A 92 3.48 6.92 -5.23
C LEU A 92 3.72 6.08 -6.48
N ALA A 93 4.81 5.29 -6.51
CA ALA A 93 5.07 4.36 -7.61
C ALA A 93 3.94 3.31 -7.76
N GLN A 94 3.46 2.76 -6.63
CA GLN A 94 2.32 1.83 -6.60
C GLN A 94 1.12 2.40 -7.35
N VAL A 95 0.67 3.60 -6.96
CA VAL A 95 -0.57 4.17 -7.48
C VAL A 95 -0.42 4.61 -8.93
N ILE A 96 0.79 5.01 -9.35
CA ILE A 96 1.11 5.27 -10.75
C ILE A 96 1.00 3.98 -11.56
N PHE A 97 1.60 2.87 -11.11
CA PHE A 97 1.55 1.59 -11.83
C PHE A 97 0.14 1.00 -11.87
N ALA A 98 -0.58 1.02 -10.75
CA ALA A 98 -1.98 0.59 -10.69
C ALA A 98 -2.88 1.40 -11.64
N THR A 99 -2.72 2.73 -11.66
CA THR A 99 -3.50 3.59 -12.58
C THR A 99 -3.09 3.36 -14.03
N SER A 100 -1.79 3.20 -14.30
CA SER A 100 -1.26 2.96 -15.65
C SER A 100 -1.72 1.61 -16.21
N ALA A 101 -1.80 0.57 -15.39
CA ALA A 101 -2.35 -0.73 -15.79
C ALA A 101 -3.82 -0.61 -16.24
N ILE A 102 -4.61 0.25 -15.59
CA ILE A 102 -6.01 0.45 -15.95
C ILE A 102 -6.17 1.33 -17.19
N LEU A 103 -5.41 2.44 -17.28
CA LEU A 103 -5.55 3.42 -18.37
C LEU A 103 -4.85 2.98 -19.67
N ILE A 104 -3.68 2.36 -19.57
CA ILE A 104 -2.87 1.93 -20.72
C ILE A 104 -3.25 0.49 -21.03
N SER A 105 -4.42 0.31 -21.64
CA SER A 105 -4.94 -1.02 -22.01
C SER A 105 -4.33 -1.58 -23.31
N ILE A 106 -3.08 -1.20 -23.64
CA ILE A 106 -2.36 -1.61 -24.85
C ILE A 106 -1.35 -2.71 -24.47
N PRO A 107 -1.50 -3.95 -24.97
CA PRO A 107 -0.49 -4.99 -24.80
C PRO A 107 0.83 -4.63 -25.52
N PRO A 108 2.01 -4.96 -24.98
CA PRO A 108 2.27 -5.68 -23.72
C PRO A 108 2.43 -4.77 -22.49
N PHE A 109 2.20 -3.45 -22.63
CA PHE A 109 2.43 -2.49 -21.55
C PHE A 109 1.52 -2.75 -20.34
N ASN A 110 0.26 -3.13 -20.59
CA ASN A 110 -0.69 -3.46 -19.51
C ASN A 110 -0.15 -4.56 -18.58
N ASP A 111 0.33 -5.69 -19.13
CA ASP A 111 0.81 -6.83 -18.35
C ASP A 111 2.08 -6.45 -17.56
N THR A 112 2.92 -5.60 -18.15
CA THR A 112 4.13 -5.07 -17.49
C THR A 112 3.77 -4.19 -16.30
N PHE A 113 2.80 -3.28 -16.45
CA PHE A 113 2.35 -2.42 -15.36
C PHE A 113 1.66 -3.20 -14.24
N ALA A 114 0.85 -4.22 -14.57
CA ALA A 114 0.23 -5.10 -13.58
C ALA A 114 1.28 -5.87 -12.75
N LEU A 115 2.37 -6.32 -13.38
CA LEU A 115 3.47 -6.96 -12.67
C LEU A 115 4.22 -5.96 -11.76
N LEU A 116 4.52 -4.76 -12.27
CA LEU A 116 5.17 -3.70 -11.50
C LEU A 116 4.32 -3.24 -10.31
N GLU A 117 3.01 -3.16 -10.48
CA GLU A 117 2.04 -2.89 -9.41
C GLU A 117 2.15 -3.94 -8.30
N LEU A 118 2.16 -5.24 -8.64
CA LEU A 118 2.29 -6.28 -7.63
C LEU A 118 3.65 -6.22 -6.91
N LEU A 119 4.73 -5.99 -7.64
CA LEU A 119 6.07 -5.87 -7.07
C LEU A 119 6.17 -4.68 -6.11
N THR A 120 5.65 -3.52 -6.50
CA THR A 120 5.64 -2.33 -5.64
C THR A 120 4.77 -2.51 -4.40
N LEU A 121 3.69 -3.29 -4.49
CA LEU A 121 2.81 -3.58 -3.36
C LEU A 121 3.54 -4.42 -2.32
N ILE A 122 4.21 -5.49 -2.77
CA ILE A 122 5.01 -6.36 -1.92
C ILE A 122 6.16 -5.56 -1.29
N LEU A 123 6.86 -4.71 -2.07
CA LEU A 123 7.92 -3.86 -1.54
C LEU A 123 7.41 -2.89 -0.47
N TYR A 124 6.28 -2.23 -0.70
CA TYR A 124 5.66 -1.36 0.28
C TYR A 124 5.31 -2.12 1.56
N TRP A 125 4.70 -3.29 1.41
CA TRP A 125 4.32 -4.16 2.52
C TRP A 125 5.54 -4.58 3.35
N MET A 126 6.60 -5.08 2.72
CA MET A 126 7.84 -5.44 3.38
C MET A 126 8.46 -4.26 4.14
N LYS A 127 8.40 -3.05 3.57
CA LYS A 127 8.92 -1.83 4.21
C LYS A 127 8.12 -1.45 5.44
N ILE A 128 6.78 -1.56 5.42
CA ILE A 128 5.94 -1.36 6.59
C ILE A 128 6.26 -2.37 7.70
N VAL A 129 6.41 -3.65 7.36
CA VAL A 129 6.77 -4.69 8.34
C VAL A 129 8.15 -4.41 8.95
N LYS A 130 9.13 -4.04 8.12
CA LYS A 130 10.46 -3.63 8.58
C LYS A 130 10.37 -2.41 9.50
N PHE A 131 9.58 -1.39 9.12
CA PHE A 131 9.38 -0.19 9.92
C PHE A 131 8.82 -0.54 11.31
N LYS A 132 7.79 -1.39 11.37
CA LYS A 132 7.23 -1.90 12.63
C LYS A 132 8.29 -2.55 13.50
N ARG A 133 9.08 -3.45 12.93
CA ARG A 133 10.14 -4.16 13.67
C ARG A 133 11.23 -3.21 14.19
N THR A 134 11.63 -2.22 13.39
CA THR A 134 12.72 -1.31 13.75
C THR A 134 12.31 -0.29 14.83
N TYR A 135 11.11 0.30 14.70
CA TYR A 135 10.74 1.48 15.51
C TYR A 135 9.68 1.21 16.57
N PHE A 136 8.83 0.19 16.40
CA PHE A 136 7.81 -0.14 17.40
C PHE A 136 8.24 -1.29 18.32
N GLN A 137 8.95 -2.30 17.80
CA GLN A 137 9.37 -3.45 18.62
C GLN A 137 10.71 -3.24 19.34
N LYS A 138 11.55 -2.31 18.87
CA LYS A 138 12.83 -1.98 19.52
C LYS A 138 12.67 -0.94 20.66
N ALA A 139 11.48 -0.38 20.81
CA ALA A 139 11.12 0.61 21.83
C ALA A 139 10.33 0.02 23.01
N ALA A 140 10.07 -1.30 22.99
CA ALA A 140 9.49 -2.09 24.07
C ALA A 140 10.59 -2.94 24.72
#